data_AF-A0A538EW09-F1
#
_entry.id   AF-A0A538EW09-F1
#
_cell.length_a   1.000
_cell.length_b   1.000
_cell.length_c   1.000
_cell.angle_alpha   90.00
_cell.angle_beta   90.00
_cell.angle_gamma   90.00
#
_symmetry.space_group_name_H-M   'P 1'
#
loop_
_entity.id
_entity.type
_entity.pdbx_description
1 polymer ?
#
loop_
_entity_poly.entity_id
_entity_poly.type
_entity_poly.pdbx_seq_one_letter_code
_entity_poly.pdbx_strand_id
1 'polypeptide(L)' 'MLPEVGITGLIVILIVALLVFGPKRLPEIGRSLGKGMREFKDSITGNSPEKAELPPSADDTPK' A
#
# COMPACT_ATOMS: atom_id res chain seq x y z
N MET A 1 27.82 -16.68 -21.94
CA MET A 1 26.39 -17.04 -22.05
C MET A 1 25.79 -17.06 -20.66
N LEU A 2 25.68 -15.89 -20.02
CA LEU A 2 24.96 -15.80 -18.75
C LEU A 2 23.48 -15.81 -19.10
N PRO A 3 22.67 -16.75 -18.57
CA PRO A 3 21.23 -16.59 -18.64
C PRO A 3 20.96 -15.23 -18.04
N GLU A 4 20.22 -14.39 -18.77
CA GLU A 4 19.83 -13.08 -18.33
C GLU A 4 19.14 -13.24 -16.96
N VAL A 5 19.90 -13.08 -15.87
CA VAL A 5 19.44 -13.22 -14.48
C VAL A 5 18.63 -11.97 -14.14
N GLY A 6 17.67 -11.67 -15.00
CA GLY A 6 16.72 -10.59 -14.86
C GLY A 6 15.47 -11.11 -14.17
N ILE A 7 14.33 -10.66 -14.68
CA ILE A 7 13.00 -10.94 -14.13
C ILE A 7 12.77 -12.44 -13.89
N THR A 8 13.31 -13.32 -14.75
CA THR A 8 13.19 -14.78 -14.62
C THR A 8 13.78 -15.30 -13.31
N GLY A 9 14.96 -14.83 -12.89
CA GLY A 9 15.57 -15.24 -11.62
C GLY A 9 14.76 -14.79 -10.41
N LEU A 10 14.23 -13.56 -10.48
CA LEU A 10 13.36 -13.02 -9.45
C LEU A 10 12.08 -13.85 -9.29
N ILE A 11 11.46 -14.28 -10.39
CA ILE A 11 10.25 -15.13 -10.38
C ILE A 11 10.52 -16.46 -9.68
N VAL A 12 11.65 -17.11 -9.94
CA VAL A 12 12.00 -18.39 -9.29
C VAL A 12 12.11 -18.21 -7.77
N ILE A 13 12.80 -17.17 -7.32
CA ILE A 13 12.91 -16.84 -5.88
C ILE A 13 11.53 -16.56 -5.29
N LEU A 14 10.68 -15.81 -6.02
CA LEU A 14 9.32 -15.50 -5.57
C LEU A 14 8.48 -16.77 -5.41
N ILE A 15 8.57 -17.72 -6.33
CA ILE A 15 7.86 -19.00 -6.25
C ILE A 15 8.30 -19.79 -5.02
N VAL A 16 9.61 -19.89 -4.77
CA VAL A 16 10.14 -20.57 -3.58
C VAL A 16 9.67 -19.88 -2.31
N ALA A 17 9.73 -18.55 -2.25
CA ALA A 17 9.22 -17.77 -1.12
C ALA A 17 7.71 -17.96 -0.92
N LEU A 18 6.93 -18.03 -2.00
CA LEU A 18 5.49 -18.30 -1.97
C LEU A 18 5.17 -19.72 -1.48
N LEU A 19 6.03 -20.70 -1.74
CA LEU A 19 5.86 -22.06 -1.20
C LEU A 19 6.11 -22.10 0.31
N VAL A 20 7.13 -21.38 0.80
CA VAL A 20 7.49 -21.33 2.23
C VAL A 20 6.48 -20.48 3.02
N PHE A 21 6.20 -19.26 2.55
CA PHE A 21 5.34 -18.31 3.25
C PHE A 21 3.86 -18.45 2.89
N GLY A 22 3.55 -19.00 1.71
CA GLY A 22 2.20 -19.10 1.17
C GLY A 22 1.78 -17.85 0.38
N PRO A 23 1.05 -18.01 -0.75
CA PRO A 23 0.59 -16.88 -1.57
C PRO A 23 -0.42 -15.96 -0.87
N LYS A 24 -1.07 -16.44 0.20
CA LYS A 24 -2.00 -15.64 1.00
C LYS A 24 -1.29 -14.70 1.99
N ARG A 25 -0.06 -15.02 2.41
CA ARG A 25 0.66 -14.23 3.43
C ARG A 25 1.38 -13.02 2.86
N LEU A 26 1.86 -13.11 1.62
CA LEU A 26 2.47 -11.98 0.91
C LEU A 26 1.57 -10.72 0.84
N PRO A 27 0.29 -10.81 0.40
CA PRO A 27 -0.60 -9.65 0.38
C PRO A 27 -1.03 -9.20 1.78
N GLU A 28 -1.09 -10.10 2.75
CA GLU A 28 -1.40 -9.79 4.16
C GLU A 28 -0.31 -8.90 4.78
N ILE A 29 0.96 -9.32 4.63
CA ILE A 29 2.14 -8.56 5.07
C ILE A 29 2.23 -7.23 4.32
N GLY A 30 2.03 -7.24 2.99
CA GLY A 30 2.03 -6.02 2.18
C GLY A 30 0.94 -5.01 2.60
N ARG A 31 -0.26 -5.48 2.97
CA ARG A 31 -1.33 -4.60 3.48
C ARG A 31 -0.99 -4.01 4.85
N SER A 32 -0.41 -4.80 5.76
CA SER A 32 0.01 -4.33 7.07
C SER A 32 1.15 -3.30 6.96
N LEU A 33 2.20 -3.62 6.19
CA LEU A 33 3.31 -2.71 5.90
C LEU A 33 2.85 -1.46 5.16
N GLY A 34 1.93 -1.58 4.21
CA GLY A 34 1.40 -0.44 3.44
C GLY A 34 0.64 0.56 4.30
N LYS A 35 -0.14 0.08 5.29
CA LYS A 35 -0.79 0.95 6.28
C LYS A 35 0.23 1.67 7.16
N GLY A 36 1.19 0.93 7.72
CA GLY A 36 2.25 1.52 8.54
C GLY A 36 3.11 2.52 7.76
N MET A 37 3.45 2.21 6.50
CA MET A 37 4.20 3.12 5.62
C MET A 37 3.40 4.37 5.27
N ARG A 38 2.08 4.26 5.11
CA ARG A 38 1.19 5.40 4.87
C ARG A 38 1.15 6.31 6.10
N GLU A 39 0.90 5.75 7.28
CA GLU A 39 0.89 6.51 8.55
C GLU A 39 2.26 7.14 8.85
N PHE A 40 3.34 6.41 8.58
CA PHE A 40 4.72 6.91 8.70
C PHE A 40 4.98 8.07 7.75
N LYS A 41 4.61 7.92 6.47
CA LYS A 41 4.72 8.99 5.47
C LYS A 41 3.88 10.20 5.86
N ASP A 42 2.65 10.00 6.31
CA ASP A 42 1.72 11.08 6.69
C ASP A 42 2.27 11.85 7.91
N SER A 43 2.88 11.15 8.87
CA SER A 43 3.55 11.74 10.04
C SER A 43 4.80 12.55 9.68
N ILE A 44 5.59 12.07 8.72
CA ILE A 44 6.81 12.76 8.27
C ILE A 44 6.50 13.94 7.35
N THR A 45 5.47 13.82 6.51
CA THR A 45 5.10 14.84 5.52
C THR A 45 4.16 15.89 6.13
N GLY A 46 3.66 15.69 7.36
CA GLY A 46 2.74 16.61 8.03
C GLY A 46 1.38 16.72 7.33
N ASN A 47 1.06 15.76 6.45
CA ASN A 47 -0.09 15.82 5.57
C ASN A 47 -1.27 15.11 6.22
N SER A 48 -1.75 15.65 7.35
CA SER A 48 -3.01 15.21 7.96
C SER A 48 -4.13 15.36 6.94
N PRO A 49 -4.89 14.29 6.61
CA PRO A 49 -6.10 14.42 5.80
C PRO A 49 -7.22 15.07 6.63
N GLU A 50 -7.01 16.31 7.08
CA GLU A 50 -8.05 17.15 7.68
C GLU A 50 -8.95 17.79 6.58
N LYS A 51 -8.58 17.65 5.31
CA LYS A 51 -9.28 18.32 4.20
C LYS A 51 -10.11 17.37 3.33
N ALA A 52 -11.04 16.63 3.94
CA ALA A 52 -12.13 15.98 3.22
C ALA A 52 -13.49 16.07 3.93
N GLU A 53 -13.63 16.87 4.98
CA GLU A 53 -14.92 17.45 5.33
C GLU A 53 -15.14 18.65 4.41
N LEU A 54 -15.74 18.38 3.25
CA LEU A 54 -16.49 19.39 2.54
C LEU A 54 -17.52 19.94 3.54
N PRO A 55 -17.57 21.26 3.81
CA PRO A 55 -18.64 21.83 4.61
C PRO A 55 -19.96 21.37 3.98
N PRO A 56 -20.95 20.90 4.77
CA PRO A 56 -22.27 20.62 4.24
C PRO A 56 -22.72 21.89 3.53
N SER A 57 -22.94 21.78 2.22
CA SER A 57 -23.49 22.84 1.40
C SER A 57 -24.63 23.48 2.19
N ALA A 58 -24.48 24.76 2.48
CA ALA A 58 -25.53 25.59 3.04
C ALA A 58 -26.60 25.78 1.96
N ASP A 59 -27.36 24.72 1.68
CA ASP A 59 -28.67 24.75 1.07
C ASP A 59 -29.69 24.62 2.21
N ASP A 60 -30.06 25.76 2.80
CA ASP A 60 -31.37 25.96 3.42
C ASP A 60 -31.54 27.46 3.75
N THR A 61 -31.78 28.27 2.72
CA THR A 61 -32.75 29.36 2.87
C THR A 61 -34.13 28.73 2.99
N PRO A 62 -34.85 28.84 4.12
CA PRO A 62 -35.95 29.83 4.17
C PRO A 62 -36.40 30.29 5.59
N LYS A 63 -36.32 31.59 5.87
CA LYS A 63 -37.42 32.49 6.35
C LYS A 63 -36.88 33.78 6.95
#